data_AF-A0A371CZJ7-F1
#
_entry.id   AF-A0A371CZJ7-F1
#
_cell.length_a   1.000
_cell.length_b   1.000
_cell.length_c   1.000
_cell.angle_alpha   90.00
_cell.angle_beta   90.00
_cell.angle_gamma   90.00
#
_symmetry.space_group_name_H-M   'P 1'
#
loop_
_entity.id
_entity.type
_entity.pdbx_description
1 polymer ?
#
loop_
_entity_poly.entity_id
_entity_poly.type
_entity_poly.pdbx_seq_one_letter_code
_entity_poly.pdbx_strand_id
1 'polypeptide(L)'
;MLHSQSRGPLRFVTLFTILFFVAIASAASLVNITVDDTFGNSQENLQITYQPAGAWSPGEDCTSCAAHLDTTQVHNGTWHDTTYLADNPPSSPLTATLAFDGVAIYVYCIVTRASTNPFGNCDMTFYLDDVEVGRFLLPPNGDPTYHYSYPVYVNASIPSGQHTFMLVNGRSDGQTALALLDYIIFS
;
A
#
# COMPACT_ATOMS: atom_id res chain seq x y z
N MET A 1 -80.01 19.33 42.92
CA MET A 1 -79.65 18.41 41.83
C MET A 1 -78.51 19.04 41.03
N LEU A 2 -77.39 18.30 40.93
CA LEU A 2 -76.22 18.43 40.02
C LEU A 2 -75.55 19.82 39.95
N HIS A 3 -74.41 20.10 40.60
CA HIS A 3 -73.05 19.53 40.46
C HIS A 3 -72.55 19.42 39.00
N SER A 4 -71.63 20.31 38.62
CA SER A 4 -70.38 19.93 37.94
C SER A 4 -69.44 21.14 37.79
N GLN A 5 -68.37 21.14 38.58
CA GLN A 5 -67.15 21.93 38.39
C GLN A 5 -66.21 21.12 37.50
N SER A 6 -65.73 21.71 36.40
CA SER A 6 -64.70 21.10 35.55
C SER A 6 -63.32 21.69 35.88
N ARG A 7 -62.41 20.82 36.34
CA ARG A 7 -60.97 21.06 36.50
C ARG A 7 -60.22 20.37 35.36
N GLY A 8 -59.23 21.03 34.75
CA GLY A 8 -58.18 20.36 33.96
C GLY A 8 -57.36 21.33 33.08
N PRO A 9 -56.07 21.07 32.81
CA PRO A 9 -55.02 21.95 33.29
C PRO A 9 -54.19 22.71 32.23
N LEU A 10 -53.61 23.79 32.75
CA LEU A 10 -52.37 24.49 32.40
C LEU A 10 -51.29 23.60 31.74
N ARG A 11 -50.53 24.24 30.83
CA ARG A 11 -49.17 23.89 30.33
C ARG A 11 -49.08 23.07 29.03
N PHE A 12 -49.26 23.75 27.89
CA PHE A 12 -48.64 23.38 26.61
C PHE A 12 -47.60 24.43 26.20
N VAL A 13 -46.71 24.75 27.13
CA VAL A 13 -45.38 25.29 26.83
C VAL A 13 -44.48 24.30 27.55
N THR A 14 -43.90 23.31 26.89
CA THR A 14 -42.51 23.37 26.41
C THR A 14 -42.20 21.98 25.84
N LEU A 15 -42.44 21.70 24.55
CA LEU A 15 -41.85 20.51 23.91
C LEU A 15 -41.90 20.56 22.38
N PHE A 16 -41.66 21.72 21.78
CA PHE A 16 -41.49 21.85 20.32
C PHE A 16 -40.15 22.48 19.95
N THR A 17 -39.14 22.25 20.79
CA THR A 17 -37.80 22.86 20.66
C THR A 17 -36.68 21.90 21.06
N ILE A 18 -36.83 20.58 20.82
CA ILE A 18 -35.71 19.63 20.93
C ILE A 18 -35.77 18.62 19.78
N LEU A 19 -35.74 19.11 18.55
CA LEU A 19 -35.39 18.29 17.38
C LEU A 19 -34.64 19.16 16.35
N PHE A 20 -33.72 20.01 16.83
CA PHE A 20 -32.54 20.32 16.04
C PHE A 20 -31.63 19.09 16.16
N PHE A 21 -31.91 18.06 15.37
CA PHE A 21 -30.89 17.09 15.03
C PHE A 21 -29.80 17.89 14.31
N VAL A 22 -28.74 18.22 15.04
CA VAL A 22 -27.51 18.69 14.44
C VAL A 22 -27.00 17.52 13.63
N ALA A 23 -27.33 17.49 12.34
CA ALA A 23 -26.63 16.66 11.38
C ALA A 23 -25.21 17.24 11.29
N ILE A 24 -24.33 16.78 12.17
CA ILE A 24 -22.90 17.01 11.99
C ILE A 24 -22.54 16.18 10.77
N ALA A 25 -22.55 16.81 9.59
CA ALA A 25 -21.89 16.24 8.43
C ALA A 25 -20.39 16.15 8.78
N SER A 26 -19.94 14.96 9.16
CA SER A 26 -18.52 14.70 9.31
C SER A 26 -17.92 14.76 7.90
N ALA A 27 -17.22 15.84 7.59
CA ALA A 27 -16.41 15.92 6.39
C ALA A 27 -15.13 15.12 6.66
N ALA A 28 -15.13 13.84 6.29
CA ALA A 28 -13.90 13.07 6.21
C ALA A 28 -13.10 13.58 4.99
N SER A 29 -11.95 14.19 5.23
CA SER A 29 -11.00 14.49 4.16
C SER A 29 -10.18 13.24 3.87
N LEU A 30 -10.10 12.86 2.59
CA LEU A 30 -9.18 11.83 2.14
C LEU A 30 -7.74 12.33 2.35
N VAL A 31 -6.90 11.56 3.04
CA VAL A 31 -5.50 11.90 3.33
C VAL A 31 -4.62 10.81 2.77
N ASN A 32 -3.58 11.18 2.02
CA ASN A 32 -2.60 10.22 1.54
C ASN A 32 -1.59 9.92 2.65
N ILE A 33 -1.47 8.65 3.01
CA ILE A 33 -0.48 8.14 3.95
C ILE A 33 0.58 7.39 3.14
N THR A 34 1.84 7.82 3.28
CA THR A 34 2.99 7.16 2.68
C THR A 34 3.63 6.24 3.71
N VAL A 35 3.90 5.00 3.31
CA VAL A 35 4.66 4.00 4.07
C VAL A 35 5.94 3.74 3.30
N ASP A 36 7.05 4.20 3.88
CA ASP A 36 8.40 3.98 3.39
C ASP A 36 8.79 2.49 3.50
N ASP A 37 9.58 1.99 2.57
CA ASP A 37 10.00 0.59 2.54
C ASP A 37 10.79 0.15 3.79
N THR A 38 11.59 1.06 4.35
CA THR A 38 12.51 0.79 5.46
C THR A 38 12.00 1.39 6.75
N PHE A 39 11.65 2.67 6.75
CA PHE A 39 11.23 3.44 7.91
C PHE A 39 9.72 3.35 8.19
N GLY A 40 8.93 2.79 7.27
CA GLY A 40 7.49 2.65 7.43
C GLY A 40 6.76 3.99 7.52
N ASN A 41 5.70 4.02 8.35
CA ASN A 41 5.05 5.26 8.78
C ASN A 41 4.88 5.25 10.30
N SER A 42 5.66 6.07 10.99
CA SER A 42 5.67 6.12 12.45
C SER A 42 4.44 6.79 13.07
N GLN A 43 3.72 7.63 12.33
CA GLN A 43 2.51 8.30 12.82
C GLN A 43 1.34 7.32 12.95
N GLU A 44 1.22 6.42 11.98
CA GLU A 44 0.19 5.38 11.91
C GLU A 44 0.66 4.02 12.46
N ASN A 45 1.94 3.93 12.87
CA ASN A 45 2.57 2.69 13.32
C ASN A 45 2.46 1.55 12.27
N LEU A 46 2.76 1.89 11.00
CA LEU A 46 2.72 0.97 9.87
C LEU A 46 4.13 0.62 9.41
N GLN A 47 4.33 -0.65 9.04
CA GLN A 47 5.59 -1.16 8.50
C GLN A 47 5.31 -2.23 7.46
N ILE A 48 6.10 -2.25 6.38
CA ILE A 48 6.06 -3.34 5.40
C ILE A 48 6.72 -4.58 6.00
N THR A 49 6.02 -5.72 5.93
CA THR A 49 6.55 -7.02 6.36
C THR A 49 7.11 -7.75 5.15
N TYR A 50 8.40 -8.04 5.18
CA TYR A 50 9.10 -8.79 4.15
C TYR A 50 9.19 -10.28 4.49
N GLN A 51 8.88 -11.14 3.54
CA GLN A 51 9.08 -12.59 3.66
C GLN A 51 9.77 -13.18 2.43
N PRO A 52 10.53 -14.29 2.61
CA PRO A 52 11.03 -14.79 3.89
C PRO A 52 11.93 -13.76 4.59
N ALA A 53 12.09 -13.90 5.91
CA ALA A 53 12.95 -12.99 6.67
C ALA A 53 14.39 -13.01 6.09
N GLY A 54 14.93 -11.82 5.78
CA GLY A 54 16.26 -11.66 5.19
C GLY A 54 16.34 -11.90 3.67
N ALA A 55 15.22 -12.20 2.99
CA ALA A 55 15.21 -12.39 1.54
C ALA A 55 15.07 -11.07 0.75
N TRP A 56 14.65 -10.01 1.43
CA TRP A 56 14.68 -8.63 0.92
C TRP A 56 15.79 -7.89 1.66
N SER A 57 16.71 -7.31 0.90
CA SER A 57 17.88 -6.60 1.43
C SER A 57 17.65 -5.10 1.39
N PRO A 58 17.93 -4.36 2.48
CA PRO A 58 18.02 -2.90 2.43
C PRO A 58 19.11 -2.51 1.44
N GLY A 59 18.73 -1.84 0.37
CA GLY A 59 19.57 -1.65 -0.80
C GLY A 59 20.62 -0.55 -0.62
N GLU A 60 20.35 0.44 0.21
CA GLU A 60 21.23 1.59 0.48
C GLU A 60 22.58 1.18 1.05
N ASP A 61 22.63 0.10 1.82
CA ASP A 61 23.84 -0.45 2.44
C ASP A 61 24.28 -1.79 1.82
N CYS A 62 23.60 -2.24 0.76
CA CYS A 62 23.84 -3.55 0.17
C CYS A 62 25.04 -3.57 -0.78
N THR A 63 26.20 -3.94 -0.25
CA THR A 63 27.44 -4.08 -1.06
C THR A 63 27.42 -5.23 -2.07
N SER A 64 26.57 -6.23 -1.88
CA SER A 64 26.42 -7.38 -2.78
C SER A 64 25.29 -7.25 -3.79
N CYS A 65 24.43 -6.24 -3.66
CA CYS A 65 23.32 -6.02 -4.58
C CYS A 65 23.84 -5.46 -5.90
N ALA A 66 23.26 -5.91 -7.01
CA ALA A 66 23.63 -5.46 -8.34
C ALA A 66 23.03 -4.08 -8.68
N ALA A 67 21.89 -3.74 -8.07
CA ALA A 67 21.29 -2.42 -8.22
C ALA A 67 22.05 -1.38 -7.38
N HIS A 68 22.51 -0.31 -8.03
CA HIS A 68 23.12 0.84 -7.38
C HIS A 68 22.36 2.09 -7.81
N LEU A 69 21.61 2.66 -6.86
CA LEU A 69 20.68 3.75 -7.11
C LEU A 69 21.25 5.10 -6.66
N ASP A 70 20.82 6.18 -7.31
CA ASP A 70 20.96 7.53 -6.79
C ASP A 70 19.94 7.75 -5.65
N THR A 71 20.45 7.72 -4.41
CA THR A 71 19.62 7.85 -3.20
C THR A 71 18.90 9.19 -3.09
N THR A 72 19.31 10.21 -3.84
CA THR A 72 18.62 11.51 -3.87
C THR A 72 17.29 11.47 -4.62
N GLN A 73 17.04 10.40 -5.38
CA GLN A 73 15.80 10.18 -6.14
C GLN A 73 14.90 9.10 -5.54
N VAL A 74 15.35 8.42 -4.48
CA VAL A 74 14.63 7.37 -3.76
C VAL A 74 13.91 7.98 -2.55
N HIS A 75 12.70 7.53 -2.23
CA HIS A 75 11.98 8.05 -1.07
C HIS A 75 12.77 7.77 0.22
N ASN A 76 13.02 8.82 1.00
CA ASN A 76 13.93 8.83 2.17
C ASN A 76 15.33 8.19 1.94
N GLY A 77 15.73 8.00 0.69
CA GLY A 77 17.01 7.39 0.33
C GLY A 77 17.12 5.88 0.58
N THR A 78 16.02 5.16 0.81
CA THR A 78 16.00 3.72 1.12
C THR A 78 15.14 2.91 0.15
N TRP A 79 15.52 1.66 -0.09
CA TRP A 79 14.69 0.74 -0.87
C TRP A 79 14.97 -0.70 -0.43
N HIS A 80 14.00 -1.60 -0.63
CA HIS A 80 14.21 -3.03 -0.42
C HIS A 80 14.37 -3.76 -1.76
N ASP A 81 15.54 -4.38 -1.93
CA ASP A 81 15.94 -5.17 -3.09
C ASP A 81 15.64 -6.66 -2.87
N THR A 82 15.00 -7.29 -3.84
CA THR A 82 15.02 -8.75 -3.94
C THR A 82 15.04 -9.21 -5.39
N THR A 83 15.59 -10.41 -5.61
CA THR A 83 15.60 -11.07 -6.91
C THR A 83 15.04 -12.48 -6.79
N TYR A 84 13.95 -12.76 -7.52
CA TYR A 84 13.51 -14.11 -7.79
C TYR A 84 14.43 -14.75 -8.82
N LEU A 85 15.06 -15.89 -8.49
CA LEU A 85 15.97 -16.62 -9.39
C LEU A 85 15.24 -17.82 -10.00
N ALA A 86 14.97 -17.81 -11.31
CA ALA A 86 14.19 -18.89 -11.94
C ALA A 86 14.96 -20.23 -12.06
N ASP A 87 16.29 -20.17 -12.12
CA ASP A 87 17.18 -21.34 -12.16
C ASP A 87 17.39 -21.98 -10.78
N ASN A 88 17.17 -21.22 -9.71
CA ASN A 88 17.21 -21.69 -8.33
C ASN A 88 16.08 -21.01 -7.52
N PRO A 89 14.81 -21.39 -7.75
CA PRO A 89 13.68 -20.70 -7.17
C PRO A 89 13.68 -20.82 -5.65
N PRO A 90 13.28 -19.76 -4.93
CA PRO A 90 13.17 -19.79 -3.48
C PRO A 90 12.13 -20.82 -3.05
N SER A 91 12.35 -21.46 -1.91
CA SER A 91 11.44 -22.47 -1.33
C SER A 91 10.10 -21.90 -0.86
N SER A 92 9.99 -20.58 -0.78
CA SER A 92 8.80 -19.83 -0.39
C SER A 92 8.72 -18.52 -1.19
N PRO A 93 7.50 -17.98 -1.42
CA PRO A 93 7.34 -16.75 -2.19
C PRO A 93 8.07 -15.56 -1.56
N LEU A 94 8.67 -14.72 -2.39
CA LEU A 94 9.27 -13.45 -1.98
C LEU A 94 8.17 -12.39 -1.89
N THR A 95 7.79 -11.98 -0.68
CA THR A 95 6.65 -11.09 -0.47
C THR A 95 6.98 -9.83 0.32
N ALA A 96 6.24 -8.77 0.01
CA ALA A 96 6.18 -7.54 0.78
C ALA A 96 4.70 -7.24 1.09
N THR A 97 4.34 -7.20 2.37
CA THR A 97 2.95 -7.13 2.83
C THR A 97 2.71 -5.90 3.69
N LEU A 98 1.59 -5.22 3.46
CA LEU A 98 1.13 -4.06 4.24
C LEU A 98 -0.34 -4.23 4.60
N ALA A 99 -0.66 -4.15 5.89
CA ALA A 99 -2.03 -3.99 6.37
C ALA A 99 -2.35 -2.49 6.53
N PHE A 100 -3.51 -2.05 6.05
CA PHE A 100 -3.92 -0.64 6.07
C PHE A 100 -5.45 -0.51 6.15
N ASP A 101 -5.96 0.65 6.54
CA ASP A 101 -7.39 1.00 6.47
C ASP A 101 -7.54 2.15 5.49
N GLY A 102 -8.27 1.96 4.39
CA GLY A 102 -8.30 2.92 3.30
C GLY A 102 -9.32 2.61 2.20
N VAL A 103 -9.24 3.40 1.14
CA VAL A 103 -10.09 3.39 -0.07
C VAL A 103 -9.28 3.45 -1.37
N ALA A 104 -7.95 3.58 -1.29
CA ALA A 104 -7.04 3.51 -2.44
C ALA A 104 -5.64 3.02 -2.04
N ILE A 105 -4.90 2.48 -3.00
CA ILE A 105 -3.49 2.08 -2.82
C ILE A 105 -2.69 2.27 -4.10
N TYR A 106 -1.43 2.71 -3.94
CA TYR A 106 -0.46 2.98 -4.98
C TYR A 106 0.90 2.43 -4.54
N VAL A 107 1.54 1.62 -5.37
CA VAL A 107 2.79 0.95 -5.04
C VAL A 107 3.85 1.43 -6.01
N TYR A 108 4.95 1.93 -5.46
CA TYR A 108 6.04 2.53 -6.23
C TYR A 108 7.30 1.71 -6.05
N CYS A 109 7.88 1.34 -7.18
CA CYS A 109 9.18 0.69 -7.23
C CYS A 109 10.15 1.54 -8.06
N ILE A 110 11.43 1.25 -7.92
CA ILE A 110 12.43 1.63 -8.91
C ILE A 110 12.47 0.53 -9.97
N VAL A 111 12.43 0.90 -11.24
CA VAL A 111 12.53 -0.06 -12.36
C VAL A 111 13.68 0.31 -13.28
N THR A 112 14.32 -0.69 -13.86
CA THR A 112 15.26 -0.55 -14.97
C THR A 112 14.92 -1.60 -16.01
N ARG A 113 15.33 -1.41 -17.25
CA ARG A 113 15.14 -2.39 -18.32
C ARG A 113 16.48 -2.95 -18.81
N ALA A 114 17.50 -2.86 -17.96
CA ALA A 114 18.83 -3.38 -18.17
C ALA A 114 18.78 -4.87 -18.53
N SER A 115 19.55 -5.28 -19.53
CA SER A 115 19.69 -6.72 -19.85
C SER A 115 20.65 -7.45 -18.91
N THR A 116 21.48 -6.73 -18.14
CA THR A 116 22.46 -7.27 -17.20
C THR A 116 22.86 -6.21 -16.16
N ASN A 117 23.17 -6.65 -14.94
CA ASN A 117 23.72 -5.85 -13.84
C ASN A 117 22.96 -4.55 -13.48
N PRO A 118 21.77 -4.65 -12.85
CA PRO A 118 21.02 -5.87 -12.56
C PRO A 118 20.28 -6.38 -13.81
N PHE A 119 19.79 -7.62 -13.79
CA PHE A 119 18.85 -8.09 -14.80
C PHE A 119 17.48 -7.44 -14.52
N GLY A 120 17.15 -6.37 -15.25
CA GLY A 120 15.99 -5.51 -15.04
C GLY A 120 14.66 -6.08 -15.51
N ASN A 121 14.47 -7.40 -15.42
CA ASN A 121 13.15 -7.98 -15.67
C ASN A 121 12.29 -7.80 -14.41
N CYS A 122 11.10 -7.22 -14.53
CA CYS A 122 10.12 -7.20 -13.43
C CYS A 122 8.97 -8.15 -13.75
N ASP A 123 8.60 -8.98 -12.78
CA ASP A 123 7.42 -9.85 -12.82
C ASP A 123 6.83 -9.89 -11.40
N MET A 124 5.83 -9.07 -11.13
CA MET A 124 5.21 -8.94 -9.81
C MET A 124 3.72 -9.26 -9.89
N THR A 125 3.22 -9.97 -8.88
CA THR A 125 1.79 -10.26 -8.71
C THR A 125 1.29 -9.58 -7.43
N PHE A 126 0.12 -8.95 -7.51
CA PHE A 126 -0.45 -8.18 -6.41
C PHE A 126 -1.72 -8.82 -5.89
N TYR A 127 -1.85 -8.86 -4.57
CA TYR A 127 -3.00 -9.36 -3.87
C TYR A 127 -3.57 -8.28 -2.96
N LEU A 128 -4.89 -8.24 -2.88
CA LEU A 128 -5.64 -7.49 -1.88
C LEU A 128 -6.60 -8.46 -1.20
N ASP A 129 -6.48 -8.62 0.11
CA ASP A 129 -7.30 -9.54 0.91
C ASP A 129 -7.29 -10.98 0.35
N ASP A 130 -6.08 -11.48 0.07
CA ASP A 130 -5.82 -12.81 -0.50
C ASP A 130 -6.37 -13.04 -1.92
N VAL A 131 -6.92 -12.01 -2.57
CA VAL A 131 -7.40 -12.06 -3.96
C VAL A 131 -6.37 -11.42 -4.87
N GLU A 132 -5.99 -12.12 -5.95
CA GLU A 132 -5.14 -11.53 -6.99
C GLU A 132 -5.87 -10.36 -7.67
N VAL A 133 -5.29 -9.16 -7.60
CA VAL A 133 -5.89 -7.91 -8.12
C VAL A 133 -5.12 -7.32 -9.29
N GLY A 134 -3.94 -7.85 -9.61
CA GLY A 134 -3.18 -7.39 -10.76
C GLY A 134 -1.81 -8.02 -10.88
N ARG A 135 -1.16 -7.72 -12.01
CA ARG A 135 0.22 -8.12 -12.29
C ARG A 135 0.95 -6.97 -12.96
N PHE A 136 2.26 -6.91 -12.74
CA PHE A 136 3.16 -6.00 -13.42
C PHE A 136 4.29 -6.78 -14.09
N LEU A 137 4.42 -6.60 -15.40
CA LEU A 137 5.44 -7.23 -16.22
C LEU A 137 6.21 -6.14 -16.98
N LEU A 138 7.51 -6.08 -16.77
CA LEU A 138 8.40 -5.19 -17.49
C LEU A 138 9.63 -5.97 -17.97
N PRO A 139 9.63 -6.46 -19.22
CA PRO A 139 10.77 -7.20 -19.74
C PRO A 139 11.93 -6.26 -20.06
N PRO A 140 13.18 -6.74 -19.95
CA PRO A 140 14.36 -5.96 -20.29
C PRO A 140 14.36 -5.62 -21.78
N ASN A 141 14.85 -4.43 -22.12
CA ASN A 141 15.06 -3.98 -23.51
C ASN A 141 16.50 -3.51 -23.76
N GLY A 142 17.36 -3.59 -22.74
CA GLY A 142 18.76 -3.17 -22.80
C GLY A 142 19.01 -1.76 -22.28
N ASP A 143 17.97 -0.98 -21.97
CA ASP A 143 18.12 0.36 -21.37
C ASP A 143 18.45 0.25 -19.89
N PRO A 144 19.67 0.63 -19.45
CA PRO A 144 20.08 0.49 -18.06
C PRO A 144 19.51 1.58 -17.15
N THR A 145 18.82 2.58 -17.70
CA THR A 145 18.31 3.72 -16.94
C THR A 145 17.34 3.28 -15.85
N TYR A 146 17.57 3.78 -14.64
CA TYR A 146 16.61 3.64 -13.54
C TYR A 146 15.51 4.68 -13.66
N HIS A 147 14.28 4.23 -13.50
CA HIS A 147 13.09 5.06 -13.35
C HIS A 147 12.60 4.95 -11.91
N TYR A 148 12.76 6.04 -11.17
CA TYR A 148 12.37 6.19 -9.77
C TYR A 148 10.88 6.49 -9.63
N SER A 149 10.30 6.14 -8.47
CA SER A 149 8.86 6.35 -8.21
C SER A 149 7.98 5.84 -9.35
N TYR A 150 8.30 4.67 -9.90
CA TYR A 150 7.54 4.07 -10.99
C TYR A 150 6.31 3.34 -10.42
N PRO A 151 5.08 3.71 -10.82
CA PRO A 151 3.88 3.06 -10.31
C PRO A 151 3.75 1.66 -10.90
N VAL A 152 3.96 0.63 -10.08
CA VAL A 152 3.84 -0.78 -10.51
C VAL A 152 2.45 -1.35 -10.24
N TYR A 153 1.73 -0.79 -9.27
CA TYR A 153 0.34 -1.09 -9.00
C TYR A 153 -0.40 0.18 -8.57
N VAL A 154 -1.58 0.40 -9.15
CA VAL A 154 -2.44 1.53 -8.80
C VAL A 154 -3.87 1.01 -8.73
N ASN A 155 -4.50 1.22 -7.58
CA ASN A 155 -5.93 1.00 -7.41
C ASN A 155 -6.52 2.20 -6.67
N ALA A 156 -7.09 3.13 -7.43
CA ALA A 156 -7.60 4.39 -6.93
C ALA A 156 -8.99 4.27 -6.27
N SER A 157 -9.61 3.08 -6.27
CA SER A 157 -10.92 2.85 -5.66
C SER A 157 -11.08 1.39 -5.25
N ILE A 158 -10.88 1.15 -3.95
CA ILE A 158 -11.23 -0.10 -3.25
C ILE A 158 -12.35 0.18 -2.24
N PRO A 159 -13.08 -0.85 -1.76
CA PRO A 159 -14.04 -0.68 -0.67
C PRO A 159 -13.40 0.04 0.52
N SER A 160 -14.19 0.80 1.28
CA SER A 160 -13.66 1.40 2.51
C SER A 160 -13.53 0.33 3.59
N GLY A 161 -12.35 0.28 4.21
CA GLY A 161 -12.11 -0.49 5.42
C GLY A 161 -10.70 -1.04 5.50
N GLN A 162 -10.54 -2.03 6.38
CA GLN A 162 -9.27 -2.71 6.58
C GLN A 162 -8.96 -3.66 5.42
N HIS A 163 -7.75 -3.54 4.90
CA HIS A 163 -7.22 -4.34 3.81
C HIS A 163 -5.82 -4.88 4.12
N THR A 164 -5.46 -5.98 3.47
CA THR A 164 -4.09 -6.48 3.40
C THR A 164 -3.62 -6.50 1.96
N PHE A 165 -2.65 -5.64 1.64
CA PHE A 165 -1.95 -5.67 0.38
C PHE A 165 -0.73 -6.59 0.46
N MET A 166 -0.49 -7.37 -0.59
CA MET A 166 0.72 -8.18 -0.74
C MET A 166 1.25 -8.10 -2.17
N LEU A 167 2.53 -7.75 -2.29
CA LEU A 167 3.33 -7.90 -3.51
C LEU A 167 4.07 -9.23 -3.43
N VAL A 168 4.02 -10.01 -4.51
CA VAL A 168 4.83 -11.23 -4.69
C VAL A 168 5.77 -11.02 -5.88
N ASN A 169 7.08 -11.17 -5.66
CA ASN A 169 8.09 -11.05 -6.72
C ASN A 169 8.38 -12.42 -7.36
N GLY A 170 8.34 -12.46 -8.68
CA GLY A 170 8.52 -13.65 -9.50
C GLY A 170 7.37 -14.65 -9.40
N ARG A 171 7.50 -15.74 -10.17
CA ARG A 171 6.51 -16.82 -10.23
C ARG A 171 7.17 -18.12 -10.69
N SER A 172 6.58 -19.26 -10.31
CA SER A 172 7.17 -20.59 -10.53
C SER A 172 7.38 -20.98 -12.00
N ASP A 173 6.63 -20.39 -12.93
CA ASP A 173 6.75 -20.56 -14.38
C ASP A 173 7.34 -19.31 -15.08
N GLY A 174 7.92 -18.40 -14.29
CA GLY A 174 8.45 -17.12 -14.73
C GLY A 174 9.94 -17.13 -15.03
N GLN A 175 10.46 -15.97 -15.42
CA GLN A 175 11.90 -15.74 -15.52
C GLN A 175 12.43 -15.11 -14.23
N THR A 176 13.75 -15.03 -14.09
CA THR A 176 14.38 -14.24 -13.02
C THR A 176 13.79 -12.84 -12.99
N ALA A 177 13.41 -12.34 -11.82
CA ALA A 177 12.70 -11.07 -11.69
C ALA A 177 13.24 -10.24 -10.53
N LEU A 178 13.48 -8.96 -10.80
CA LEU A 178 13.95 -7.95 -9.87
C LEU A 178 12.75 -7.15 -9.34
N ALA A 179 12.74 -6.94 -8.03
CA ALA A 179 11.89 -5.95 -7.37
C ALA A 179 12.74 -5.03 -6.50
N LEU A 180 12.61 -3.72 -6.71
CA LEU A 180 13.22 -2.66 -5.91
C LEU A 180 12.09 -1.82 -5.34
N LEU A 181 11.56 -2.20 -4.18
CA LEU A 181 10.41 -1.51 -3.57
C LEU A 181 10.87 -0.21 -2.91
N ASP A 182 10.23 0.90 -3.25
CA ASP A 182 10.56 2.26 -2.78
C ASP A 182 9.58 2.69 -1.67
N TYR A 183 8.28 2.73 -1.97
CA TYR A 183 7.25 3.08 -0.99
C TYR A 183 5.84 2.69 -1.46
N ILE A 184 4.91 2.70 -0.51
CA ILE A 184 3.48 2.50 -0.75
C ILE A 184 2.72 3.73 -0.28
N ILE A 185 1.73 4.19 -1.05
CA ILE A 185 0.76 5.21 -0.62
C ILE A 185 -0.61 4.56 -0.53
N PHE A 186 -1.35 4.82 0.54
CA PHE A 186 -2.78 4.56 0.60
C PHE A 186 -3.53 5.81 1.03
N SER A 187 -4.85 5.80 0.83
CA SER A 187 -5.74 6.93 1.15
C SER A 187 -6.97 6.45 1.89
#